data_AF-A0AAV8Y163-F1
#
_entry.id   AF-A0AAV8Y163-F1
#
_cell.length_a   1.000
_cell.length_b   1.000
_cell.length_c   1.000
_cell.angle_alpha   90.00
_cell.angle_beta   90.00
_cell.angle_gamma   90.00
#
_symmetry.space_group_name_H-M   'P 1'
#
loop_
_entity.id
_entity.type
_entity.pdbx_description
1 polymer ?
#
loop_
_entity_poly.entity_id
_entity_poly.type
_entity_poly.pdbx_seq_one_letter_code
_entity_poly.pdbx_strand_id
1 'polypeptide(L)' 'MRLQRITAWCLRFYKNISVNKGARELGKMSNDEMNRALLVLIRVMQSQIYMKELMCLKGGKILPHNSKLKSLDPFFR' A
#
# COMPACT_ATOMS: atom_id res chain seq x y z
N MET A 1 -12.85 -9.12 -1.09
CA MET A 1 -12.40 -9.01 -2.49
C MET A 1 -13.03 -7.87 -3.32
N ARG A 2 -14.22 -7.31 -2.97
CA ARG A 2 -14.84 -6.20 -3.75
C ARG A 2 -14.02 -4.89 -3.71
N LEU A 3 -13.57 -4.47 -2.53
CA LEU A 3 -12.76 -3.26 -2.37
C LEU A 3 -11.47 -3.31 -3.19
N GLN A 4 -10.73 -4.42 -3.11
CA GLN A 4 -9.51 -4.65 -3.89
C GLN A 4 -9.75 -4.49 -5.41
N ARG A 5 -10.83 -5.07 -5.94
CA ARG A 5 -11.18 -4.92 -7.37
C ARG A 5 -11.49 -3.47 -7.73
N ILE A 6 -12.25 -2.76 -6.90
CA ILE A 6 -12.56 -1.34 -7.12
C ILE A 6 -11.27 -0.51 -7.12
N THR A 7 -10.41 -0.71 -6.13
CA THR A 7 -9.11 -0.03 -6.04
C THR A 7 -8.23 -0.33 -7.27
N ALA A 8 -8.22 -1.57 -7.75
CA ALA A 8 -7.48 -1.95 -8.96
C ALA A 8 -7.99 -1.20 -10.20
N TRP A 9 -9.31 -1.05 -10.36
CA TRP A 9 -9.88 -0.23 -11.44
C TRP A 9 -9.53 1.25 -11.32
N CYS A 10 -9.57 1.83 -10.11
CA CYS A 10 -9.13 3.21 -9.90
C CYS A 10 -7.65 3.41 -10.27
N LEU A 11 -6.78 2.47 -9.89
CA LEU A 11 -5.35 2.52 -10.22
C LEU A 11 -5.10 2.38 -11.72
N ARG A 12 -5.79 1.45 -12.40
CA ARG A 12 -5.72 1.31 -13.85
C ARG A 12 -6.19 2.57 -14.56
N PHE A 13 -7.30 3.15 -14.11
CA PHE A 13 -7.81 4.41 -14.65
C PHE A 13 -6.75 5.51 -14.55
N TYR A 14 -6.17 5.68 -13.36
CA TYR A 14 -5.10 6.64 -13.12
C TYR A 14 -3.87 6.38 -14.01
N LYS A 15 -3.46 5.13 -14.20
CA LYS A 15 -2.37 4.78 -15.13
C LYS A 15 -2.72 5.11 -16.57
N ASN A 16 -3.94 4.80 -17.01
CA ASN A 16 -4.40 4.96 -18.38
C ASN A 16 -4.55 6.43 -18.82
N ILE A 17 -4.80 7.35 -17.88
CA ILE A 17 -4.82 8.79 -18.18
C ILE A 17 -3.40 9.36 -18.36
N SER A 18 -2.39 8.71 -17.79
CA SER A 18 -0.98 9.14 -17.87
C SER A 18 -0.23 8.58 -19.08
N VAL A 19 -0.87 7.75 -19.92
CA VAL A 19 -0.23 7.11 -21.08
C VAL A 19 -0.99 7.37 -22.39
N ASN A 20 -0.28 7.26 -23.51
CA ASN A 20 -0.87 7.34 -24.84
C ASN A 20 -1.92 6.25 -25.08
N LYS A 21 -2.90 6.51 -25.96
CA LYS A 21 -4.03 5.60 -26.24
C LYS A 21 -3.60 4.15 -26.55
N GLY A 22 -2.51 3.98 -27.30
CA GLY A 22 -1.98 2.66 -27.67
C GLY A 22 -1.30 1.88 -26.53
N ALA A 23 -0.95 2.55 -25.43
CA ALA A 23 -0.32 1.94 -24.25
C ALA A 23 -1.29 1.73 -23.08
N ARG A 24 -2.59 2.00 -23.28
CA ARG A 24 -3.61 1.82 -22.26
C ARG A 24 -3.89 0.34 -22.02
N GLU A 25 -4.03 -0.01 -20.75
CA GLU A 25 -4.45 -1.35 -20.36
C GLU A 25 -5.96 -1.48 -20.49
N LEU A 26 -6.39 -2.40 -21.36
CA LEU A 26 -7.79 -2.69 -21.67
C LEU A 26 -8.12 -4.14 -21.38
N GLY A 27 -9.41 -4.46 -21.28
CA GLY A 27 -9.88 -5.83 -21.08
C GLY A 27 -9.81 -6.31 -19.62
N LYS A 28 -9.62 -7.62 -19.42
CA LYS A 28 -9.69 -8.24 -18.09
C LYS A 28 -8.60 -7.70 -17.16
N MET A 29 -8.91 -7.68 -15.86
CA MET A 29 -7.98 -7.24 -14.84
C MET A 29 -6.89 -8.31 -14.63
N SER A 30 -5.63 -7.91 -14.68
CA SER A 30 -4.51 -8.83 -14.44
C SER A 30 -4.36 -9.14 -12.95
N ASN A 31 -3.72 -10.26 -12.64
CA ASN A 31 -3.38 -10.61 -11.26
C ASN A 31 -2.40 -9.60 -10.63
N ASP A 32 -1.50 -9.02 -11.43
CA ASP A 32 -0.55 -8.01 -10.96
C ASP A 32 -1.24 -6.72 -10.52
N GLU A 33 -2.27 -6.28 -11.23
CA GLU A 33 -3.07 -5.12 -10.82
C GLU A 33 -3.85 -5.39 -9.55
N MET A 34 -4.39 -6.60 -9.40
CA MET A 34 -5.05 -7.04 -8.17
C MET A 34 -4.07 -7.04 -6.99
N ASN A 35 -2.86 -7.57 -7.17
CA ASN A 35 -1.83 -7.59 -6.15
C ASN A 35 -1.38 -6.17 -5.77
N ARG A 36 -1.19 -5.30 -6.77
CA ARG A 36 -0.86 -3.89 -6.55
C ARG A 36 -1.95 -3.18 -5.75
N ALA A 37 -3.22 -3.40 -6.08
CA ALA A 37 -4.33 -2.82 -5.34
C ALA A 37 -4.37 -3.29 -3.88
N LEU A 38 -4.07 -4.57 -3.63
CA LEU A 38 -3.96 -5.10 -2.27
C LEU A 38 -2.83 -4.41 -1.50
N LEU A 39 -1.64 -4.29 -2.10
CA LEU A 39 -0.52 -3.60 -1.47
C LEU A 39 -0.82 -2.13 -1.15
N VAL A 40 -1.54 -1.43 -2.03
CA VAL A 40 -2.00 -0.05 -1.78
C VAL A 40 -2.93 0.00 -0.57
N LEU A 41 -3.93 -0.90 -0.50
CA LEU A 41 -4.85 -0.96 0.64
C LEU A 41 -4.13 -1.26 1.96
N ILE A 42 -3.19 -2.21 1.95
CA ILE A 42 -2.35 -2.52 3.12
C ILE A 42 -1.58 -1.28 3.56
N ARG A 43 -0.94 -0.57 2.62
CA ARG A 43 -0.20 0.66 2.92
C ARG A 43 -1.08 1.75 3.51
N VAL A 44 -2.30 1.92 2.99
CA VAL A 44 -3.28 2.88 3.53
C VAL A 44 -3.64 2.50 4.98
N MET A 45 -3.99 1.24 5.23
CA MET A 45 -4.29 0.78 6.60
C MET A 45 -3.11 0.95 7.55
N GLN A 46 -1.89 0.59 7.11
CA GLN A 46 -0.68 0.79 7.89
C GLN A 46 -0.44 2.28 8.17
N SER A 47 -0.67 3.16 7.20
CA SER A 47 -0.52 4.60 7.38
C SER A 47 -1.50 5.20 8.39
N GLN A 48 -2.70 4.63 8.50
CA GLN A 48 -3.71 5.07 9.46
C GLN A 48 -3.43 4.55 10.87
N ILE A 49 -3.00 3.29 11.01
CA ILE A 49 -2.81 2.64 12.30
C ILE A 49 -1.44 2.97 12.91
N TYR A 50 -0.40 3.02 12.08
CA TYR A 50 1.00 3.14 12.50
C TYR A 50 1.62 4.47 12.04
N MET A 51 0.83 5.55 12.00
CA MET A 51 1.29 6.85 11.51
C MET A 51 2.55 7.35 12.25
N LYS A 52 2.55 7.23 13.58
CA LYS A 52 3.67 7.67 14.44
C LYS A 52 4.91 6.83 14.19
N GLU A 53 4.76 5.52 14.10
CA GLU A 53 5.83 4.59 13.78
C GLU A 53 6.39 4.84 12.37
N LEU A 54 5.54 5.05 11.37
CA LEU A 54 5.98 5.38 10.02
C LEU A 54 6.75 6.69 9.95
N MET A 55 6.36 7.69 10.75
CA MET A 55 7.13 8.94 10.88
C MET A 55 8.49 8.70 11.54
N CYS A 56 8.53 7.90 12.61
CA CYS A 56 9.80 7.52 13.25
C CYS A 56 10.72 6.77 12.29
N LEU A 57 10.20 5.74 11.61
CA LEU A 57 10.94 4.91 10.65
C LEU A 57 11.47 5.75 9.48
N LYS A 58 10.65 6.63 8.90
CA LYS A 58 11.10 7.53 7.83
C LYS A 58 12.17 8.53 8.30
N GLY A 59 12.11 8.94 9.56
CA GLY A 59 13.07 9.87 10.15
C GLY A 59 14.33 9.21 10.73
N GLY A 60 14.51 7.89 10.59
CA GLY A 60 15.62 7.15 11.21
C GLY A 60 15.58 7.15 12.73
N LYS A 61 14.41 7.41 13.33
CA LYS A 61 14.21 7.49 14.78
C LYS A 61 13.72 6.16 15.34
N ILE A 62 14.06 5.93 16.61
CA ILE A 62 13.62 4.74 17.36
C ILE A 62 12.09 4.75 17.47
N LEU A 63 11.48 3.56 17.39
CA LEU A 63 10.05 3.38 17.57
C LEU A 63 9.61 3.84 18.98
N PRO A 64 8.41 4.42 19.13
CA PRO A 64 7.85 4.76 20.44
C PRO A 64 7.84 3.55 21.38
N HIS A 65 8.08 3.78 22.68
CA HIS A 65 8.15 2.71 23.68
C HIS A 65 6.87 1.86 23.76
N ASN A 66 5.71 2.46 23.48
CA ASN A 66 4.40 1.81 23.45
C ASN A 66 3.99 1.30 22.06
N SER A 67 4.91 1.26 21.09
CA SER A 67 4.59 0.78 19.75
C SER A 67 4.30 -0.72 19.75
N LYS A 68 3.18 -1.09 19.13
CA LYS A 68 2.82 -2.50 18.88
C LYS A 68 3.76 -3.20 17.89
N LEU A 69 4.56 -2.44 17.13
CA LEU A 69 5.59 -3.00 16.25
C LEU A 69 6.86 -3.38 17.02
N LYS A 70 7.12 -2.75 18.18
CA LYS A 70 8.29 -3.08 19.01
C LYS A 70 8.19 -4.49 19.60
N SER A 71 6.98 -4.96 19.93
CA SER A 71 6.75 -6.35 20.36
C SER A 71 6.91 -7.39 19.25
N LEU A 72 7.03 -6.95 17.99
CA LEU A 72 7.27 -7.81 16.83
C LEU A 72 8.75 -7.77 16.39
N ASP A 73 9.61 -7.01 17.07
CA ASP A 73 11.04 -7.03 16.83
C ASP A 73 11.67 -8.21 17.60
N PRO A 74 12.12 -9.27 16.90
CA PRO A 74 12.65 -10.47 17.54
C PRO A 74 14.06 -10.25 18.12
N PHE A 75 14.72 -9.12 17.87
CA PHE A 75 16.11 -8.87 18.27
C PHE A 75 16.27 -7.95 19.50
N PHE A 76 15.16 -7.51 20.12
CA PHE A 76 15.17 -6.87 21.45
C PHE A 76 14.58 -7.77 22.52
N ARG A 77 15.14 -8.97 22.65
CA ARG A 77 14.97 -9.83 23.84
C ARG A 77 16.30 -9.98 24.56
#